data_AF-A0A497QRN2-F1
#
_entry.id   AF-A0A497QRN2-F1
#
_cell.length_a   1.000
_cell.length_b   1.000
_cell.length_c   1.000
_cell.angle_alpha   90.00
_cell.angle_beta   90.00
_cell.angle_gamma   90.00
#
_symmetry.space_group_name_H-M   'P 1'
#
loop_
_entity.id
_entity.type
_entity.pdbx_description
1 polymer ?
#
loop_
_entity_poly.entity_id
_entity_poly.type
_entity_poly.pdbx_seq_one_letter_code
_entity_poly.pdbx_strand_id
1 'polypeptide(L)'
;MIAREKIIERSAAEFFEANKAIAGFDNPTRSTYTSVRELVENALDAAEKGGFLPDIEVKIELMSAEEIGELMGIADYQIAEDASSEFIRLTVRDNGIGIRHSDIPKLFGRVLTGSNYGERQSRGRFGLGAKMVLIYSQSTIRVPFEIKSRLALSKKKVNDYTSHYKLFIDIVKNAPEIVEEKRYTGKSKHQLKTHGTEVSVCFAGTWSRSKRYIYEYFEEMAVITPYASFTIYTPDDPETPIIHNRTVEVIPPPPIEMPLHPIGTDINQLKSEISRTKAKTMKEFLKTHFQRIGDKTALEVLRISKISPSKNPIKLDEMELRRLIHEGFTKVKFYPPDGKCLSPLGHENLEAGLRDVYKPEFTCSESRPPSSYSGHAFQVEVAIGYGGENLSPPY
;
A
#
# COMPACT_ATOMS: atom_id res chain seq x y z
N MET A 1 -18.59 11.59 -46.50
CA MET A 1 -17.56 12.13 -45.60
C MET A 1 -16.98 10.97 -44.81
N ILE A 2 -15.67 10.75 -44.86
CA ILE A 2 -15.03 9.78 -43.96
C ILE A 2 -14.89 10.49 -42.61
N ALA A 3 -15.52 9.95 -41.57
CA ALA A 3 -15.39 10.47 -40.22
C ALA A 3 -13.92 10.38 -39.82
N ARG A 4 -13.26 11.51 -39.55
CA ARG A 4 -11.92 11.52 -38.99
C ARG A 4 -12.02 11.12 -37.52
N GLU A 5 -11.42 9.98 -37.18
CA GLU A 5 -11.27 9.59 -35.78
C GLU A 5 -10.38 10.60 -35.05
N LYS A 6 -10.83 11.04 -33.87
CA LYS A 6 -10.09 11.96 -33.02
C LYS A 6 -9.19 11.14 -32.09
N ILE A 7 -7.88 11.34 -32.19
CA ILE A 7 -6.91 10.78 -31.24
C ILE A 7 -7.02 11.57 -29.93
N ILE A 8 -7.27 10.86 -28.83
CA ILE A 8 -7.41 11.44 -27.48
C ILE A 8 -6.41 10.72 -26.56
N GLU A 9 -5.50 11.49 -25.96
CA GLU A 9 -4.63 11.02 -24.89
C GLU A 9 -5.33 11.23 -23.53
N ARG A 10 -5.11 10.31 -22.59
CA ARG A 10 -5.64 10.40 -21.23
C ARG A 10 -4.53 10.25 -20.21
N SER A 11 -4.61 11.02 -19.14
CA SER A 11 -3.73 10.90 -17.99
C SER A 11 -3.97 9.57 -17.26
N ALA A 12 -3.02 9.15 -16.40
CA ALA A 12 -3.22 7.99 -15.55
C ALA A 12 -4.44 8.17 -14.61
N ALA A 13 -4.64 9.37 -14.07
CA ALA A 13 -5.78 9.66 -13.21
C ALA A 13 -7.10 9.57 -14.00
N GLU A 14 -7.15 10.08 -15.24
CA GLU A 14 -8.34 9.97 -16.10
C GLU A 14 -8.64 8.51 -16.46
N PHE A 15 -7.61 7.71 -16.73
CA PHE A 15 -7.78 6.29 -16.98
C PHE A 15 -8.41 5.59 -15.78
N PHE A 16 -7.88 5.79 -14.58
CA PHE A 16 -8.39 5.12 -13.38
C PHE A 16 -9.74 5.65 -12.92
N GLU A 17 -10.02 6.95 -13.10
CA GLU A 17 -11.36 7.50 -12.88
C GLU A 17 -12.39 6.88 -13.83
N ALA A 18 -12.04 6.67 -15.09
CA ALA A 18 -12.94 6.00 -16.04
C ALA A 18 -13.09 4.49 -15.76
N ASN A 19 -12.13 3.88 -15.06
CA ASN A 19 -12.04 2.43 -14.85
C ASN A 19 -11.94 2.03 -13.37
N LYS A 20 -12.71 2.70 -12.50
CA LYS A 20 -12.69 2.50 -11.03
C LYS A 20 -12.88 1.04 -10.59
N ALA A 21 -13.65 0.26 -11.35
CA ALA A 21 -13.87 -1.16 -11.11
C ALA A 21 -12.58 -2.00 -11.09
N ILE A 22 -11.54 -1.61 -11.84
CA ILE A 22 -10.23 -2.30 -11.85
C ILE A 22 -9.58 -2.28 -10.46
N ALA A 23 -9.85 -1.24 -9.67
CA ALA A 23 -9.33 -1.08 -8.32
C ALA A 23 -10.33 -1.46 -7.22
N GLY A 24 -11.44 -2.13 -7.56
CA GLY A 24 -12.44 -2.56 -6.57
C GLY A 24 -13.50 -1.51 -6.20
N PHE A 25 -13.62 -0.44 -6.98
CA PHE A 25 -14.62 0.61 -6.80
C PHE A 25 -15.73 0.49 -7.86
N ASP A 26 -16.42 -0.66 -7.86
CA ASP A 26 -17.48 -1.01 -8.81
C ASP A 26 -18.89 -0.66 -8.30
N ASN A 27 -19.13 -0.84 -6.99
CA ASN A 27 -20.40 -0.57 -6.33
C ASN A 27 -20.18 0.06 -4.93
N PRO A 28 -21.19 0.73 -4.35
CA PRO A 28 -21.05 1.44 -3.07
C PRO A 28 -20.59 0.56 -1.89
N THR A 29 -21.08 -0.67 -1.81
CA THR A 29 -20.72 -1.62 -0.73
C THR A 29 -19.24 -2.01 -0.82
N ARG A 30 -18.79 -2.47 -2.00
CA ARG A 30 -17.38 -2.85 -2.20
C ARG A 30 -16.43 -1.66 -2.10
N SER A 31 -16.87 -0.48 -2.55
CA SER A 31 -16.10 0.76 -2.44
C SER A 31 -15.89 1.17 -1.00
N THR A 32 -16.89 1.01 -0.13
CA THR A 32 -16.78 1.28 1.31
C THR A 32 -15.75 0.36 1.97
N TYR A 33 -15.86 -0.96 1.73
CA TYR A 33 -14.90 -1.95 2.22
C TYR A 33 -13.48 -1.68 1.71
N THR A 34 -13.34 -1.45 0.40
CA THR A 34 -12.04 -1.21 -0.25
C THR A 34 -11.40 0.07 0.28
N SER A 35 -12.18 1.14 0.51
CA SER A 35 -11.67 2.38 1.12
C SER A 35 -11.07 2.15 2.51
N VAL A 36 -11.75 1.38 3.37
CA VAL A 36 -11.23 1.04 4.70
C VAL A 36 -9.93 0.23 4.57
N ARG A 37 -9.96 -0.86 3.79
CA ARG A 37 -8.80 -1.73 3.60
C ARG A 37 -7.58 -0.96 3.08
N GLU A 38 -7.73 -0.20 2.00
CA GLU A 38 -6.61 0.52 1.38
C GLU A 38 -5.98 1.56 2.32
N LEU A 39 -6.78 2.27 3.12
CA LEU A 39 -6.24 3.25 4.07
C LEU A 39 -5.57 2.58 5.27
N VAL A 40 -6.16 1.50 5.81
CA VAL A 40 -5.60 0.73 6.92
C VAL A 40 -4.29 0.03 6.52
N GLU A 41 -4.21 -0.57 5.34
CA GLU A 41 -2.98 -1.22 4.87
C GLU A 41 -1.85 -0.20 4.66
N ASN A 42 -2.15 1.00 4.15
CA ASN A 42 -1.15 2.06 4.03
C ASN A 42 -0.69 2.59 5.40
N ALA A 43 -1.59 2.63 6.38
CA ALA A 43 -1.32 3.00 7.76
C ALA A 43 -0.37 1.98 8.45
N LEU A 44 -0.63 0.68 8.28
CA LEU A 44 0.24 -0.40 8.76
C LEU A 44 1.63 -0.34 8.12
N ASP A 45 1.68 -0.24 6.78
CA ASP A 45 2.94 -0.12 6.04
C ASP A 45 3.77 1.08 6.53
N ALA A 46 3.13 2.19 6.92
CA ALA A 46 3.82 3.39 7.42
C ALA A 46 4.41 3.20 8.82
N ALA A 47 3.75 2.43 9.69
CA ALA A 47 4.24 2.10 11.02
C ALA A 47 5.36 1.06 10.97
N GLU A 48 5.17 -0.03 10.22
CA GLU A 48 6.15 -1.12 10.08
C GLU A 48 7.46 -0.65 9.45
N LYS A 49 7.40 0.22 8.43
CA LYS A 49 8.60 0.85 7.84
C LYS A 49 9.42 1.65 8.85
N GLY A 50 8.76 2.20 9.87
CA GLY A 50 9.40 2.91 10.97
C GLY A 50 9.91 2.00 12.08
N GLY A 51 9.60 0.71 12.05
CA GLY A 51 9.83 -0.21 13.16
C GLY A 51 8.96 0.11 14.37
N PHE A 52 7.82 0.80 14.18
CA PHE A 52 6.87 1.10 15.26
C PHE A 52 5.83 0.01 15.34
N LEU A 53 5.44 -0.38 16.56
CA LEU A 53 4.30 -1.25 16.77
C LEU A 53 3.02 -0.49 16.37
N PRO A 54 2.31 -0.93 15.32
CA PRO A 54 1.20 -0.15 14.76
C PRO A 54 0.10 0.08 15.79
N ASP A 55 -0.36 1.32 15.85
CA ASP A 55 -1.52 1.75 16.63
C ASP A 55 -2.40 2.56 15.68
N ILE A 56 -3.47 1.93 15.19
CA ILE A 56 -4.30 2.42 14.10
C ILE A 56 -5.69 2.76 14.64
N GLU A 57 -6.08 4.02 14.53
CA GLU A 57 -7.42 4.49 14.82
C GLU A 57 -8.21 4.62 13.51
N VAL A 58 -9.40 4.03 13.46
CA VAL A 58 -10.30 4.07 12.31
C VAL A 58 -11.64 4.62 12.78
N LYS A 59 -12.14 5.66 12.11
CA LYS A 59 -13.46 6.25 12.37
C LYS A 59 -14.28 6.22 11.11
N ILE A 60 -15.42 5.56 11.18
CA ILE A 60 -16.41 5.48 10.11
C ILE A 60 -17.66 6.16 10.64
N GLU A 61 -18.05 7.26 9.99
CA GLU A 61 -19.17 8.10 10.43
C GLU A 61 -20.14 8.28 9.26
N LEU A 62 -21.44 8.21 9.54
CA LEU A 62 -22.47 8.65 8.59
C LEU A 62 -22.62 10.16 8.71
N MET A 63 -22.55 10.87 7.59
CA MET A 63 -22.73 12.32 7.55
C MET A 63 -24.19 12.67 7.83
N SER A 64 -24.41 13.71 8.64
CA SER A 64 -25.76 14.15 9.00
C SER A 64 -26.47 14.82 7.82
N ALA A 65 -27.80 14.90 7.89
CA ALA A 65 -28.59 15.57 6.86
C ALA A 65 -28.22 17.05 6.74
N GLU A 66 -27.87 17.71 7.85
CA GLU A 66 -27.41 19.09 7.89
C GLU A 66 -26.05 19.24 7.20
N GLU A 67 -25.08 18.36 7.50
CA GLU A 67 -23.76 18.38 6.85
C GLU A 67 -23.88 18.20 5.33
N ILE A 68 -24.77 17.29 4.90
CA ILE A 68 -25.02 17.07 3.46
C ILE A 68 -25.76 18.26 2.86
N GLY A 69 -26.75 18.81 3.56
CA GLY A 69 -27.49 19.99 3.13
C GLY A 69 -26.58 21.20 2.90
N GLU A 70 -25.63 21.45 3.81
CA GLU A 70 -24.60 22.47 3.64
C GLU A 70 -23.74 22.24 2.39
N LEU A 71 -23.33 21.00 2.14
CA LEU A 71 -22.54 20.64 0.95
C LEU A 71 -23.33 20.79 -0.36
N MET A 72 -24.63 20.49 -0.33
CA MET A 72 -25.53 20.58 -1.49
C MET A 72 -26.13 21.98 -1.67
N GLY A 73 -25.99 22.89 -0.70
CA GLY A 73 -26.63 24.20 -0.70
C GLY A 73 -28.13 24.16 -0.46
N ILE A 74 -28.61 23.18 0.31
CA ILE A 74 -30.03 22.91 0.58
C ILE A 74 -30.25 22.96 2.10
N ALA A 75 -31.02 23.95 2.59
CA ALA A 75 -31.21 24.17 4.03
C ALA A 75 -32.00 23.05 4.74
N ASP A 76 -33.04 22.52 4.08
CA ASP A 76 -33.92 21.47 4.61
C ASP A 76 -33.67 20.14 3.88
N TYR A 77 -32.40 19.72 3.78
CA TYR A 77 -32.06 18.45 3.14
C TYR A 77 -32.59 17.28 3.98
N GLN A 78 -33.24 16.33 3.32
CA GLN A 78 -33.72 15.10 3.95
C GLN A 78 -33.06 13.90 3.29
N ILE A 79 -32.54 12.99 4.10
CA ILE A 79 -32.03 11.71 3.63
C ILE A 79 -33.25 10.81 3.41
N ALA A 80 -33.46 10.38 2.16
CA ALA A 80 -34.52 9.44 1.85
C ALA A 80 -34.29 8.11 2.60
N GLU A 81 -35.33 7.56 3.24
CA GLU A 81 -35.23 6.28 3.96
C GLU A 81 -34.82 5.10 3.05
N ASP A 82 -35.13 5.20 1.75
CA ASP A 82 -34.79 4.22 0.71
C ASP A 82 -33.57 4.62 -0.12
N ALA A 83 -32.75 5.57 0.36
CA ALA A 83 -31.56 6.02 -0.34
C ALA A 83 -30.64 4.84 -0.68
N SER A 84 -30.29 4.73 -1.97
CA SER A 84 -29.40 3.66 -2.46
C SER A 84 -27.96 3.80 -1.97
N SER A 85 -27.61 4.94 -1.37
CA SER A 85 -26.27 5.24 -0.89
C SER A 85 -26.33 6.21 0.29
N GLU A 86 -25.43 5.99 1.25
CA GLU A 86 -25.19 6.84 2.40
C GLU A 86 -23.93 7.69 2.13
N PHE A 87 -23.77 8.81 2.83
CA PHE A 87 -22.54 9.59 2.77
C PHE A 87 -21.68 9.27 3.99
N ILE A 88 -20.49 8.74 3.74
CA ILE A 88 -19.59 8.21 4.76
C ILE A 88 -18.37 9.11 4.87
N ARG A 89 -18.02 9.49 6.09
CA ARG A 89 -16.72 10.06 6.44
C ARG A 89 -15.85 8.96 7.02
N LEU A 90 -14.73 8.68 6.36
CA LEU A 90 -13.72 7.72 6.79
C LEU A 90 -12.48 8.48 7.21
N THR A 91 -12.06 8.30 8.46
CA THR A 91 -10.79 8.82 8.98
C THR A 91 -9.94 7.67 9.47
N VAL A 92 -8.72 7.56 8.95
CA VAL A 92 -7.72 6.57 9.39
C VAL A 92 -6.49 7.31 9.88
N ARG A 93 -6.04 6.97 11.09
CA ARG A 93 -4.86 7.56 11.72
C ARG A 93 -3.89 6.48 12.17
N ASP A 94 -2.62 6.66 11.83
CA ASP A 94 -1.51 5.82 12.25
C ASP A 94 -0.58 6.51 13.25
N ASN A 95 0.28 5.71 13.87
CA ASN A 95 1.45 6.13 14.64
C ASN A 95 2.77 5.92 13.87
N GLY A 96 2.75 6.00 12.54
CA GLY A 96 3.89 5.67 11.69
C GLY A 96 4.93 6.79 11.55
N ILE A 97 5.77 6.68 10.52
CA ILE A 97 6.89 7.61 10.26
C ILE A 97 6.45 9.06 9.98
N GLY A 98 5.19 9.26 9.57
CA GLY A 98 4.69 10.52 9.03
C GLY A 98 5.29 10.84 7.65
N ILE A 99 4.81 11.93 7.05
CA ILE A 99 5.16 12.36 5.70
C ILE A 99 5.70 13.79 5.77
N ARG A 100 6.80 14.05 5.05
CA ARG A 100 7.37 15.39 4.98
C ARG A 100 6.38 16.33 4.33
N HIS A 101 6.27 17.55 4.86
CA HIS A 101 5.35 18.57 4.39
C HIS A 101 5.34 18.72 2.85
N SER A 102 6.54 18.84 2.25
CA SER A 102 6.72 19.00 0.80
C SER A 102 6.33 17.77 -0.06
N ASP A 103 6.19 16.61 0.57
CA ASP A 103 5.92 15.35 -0.14
C ASP A 103 4.43 14.99 -0.10
N ILE A 104 3.64 15.55 0.82
CA ILE A 104 2.20 15.27 0.96
C ILE A 104 1.46 15.52 -0.36
N PRO A 105 1.56 16.69 -1.02
CA PRO A 105 0.85 16.92 -2.27
C PRO A 105 1.25 15.95 -3.39
N LYS A 106 2.52 15.54 -3.43
CA LYS A 106 3.01 14.59 -4.44
C LYS A 106 2.50 13.18 -4.19
N LEU A 107 2.45 12.76 -2.93
CA LEU A 107 2.05 11.41 -2.53
C LEU A 107 0.54 11.20 -2.55
N PHE A 108 -0.28 12.23 -2.36
CA PHE A 108 -1.74 12.10 -2.39
C PHE A 108 -2.38 12.70 -3.66
N GLY A 109 -1.73 13.67 -4.30
CA GLY A 109 -2.25 14.38 -5.47
C GLY A 109 -1.82 13.83 -6.83
N ARG A 110 -0.99 12.79 -6.88
CA ARG A 110 -0.51 12.20 -8.14
C ARG A 110 -0.65 10.68 -8.14
N VAL A 111 -1.37 10.17 -9.13
CA VAL A 111 -1.58 8.74 -9.37
C VAL A 111 -0.30 8.11 -9.92
N LEU A 112 -0.06 6.84 -9.56
CA LEU A 112 1.20 6.13 -9.83
C LEU A 112 2.42 6.86 -9.26
N THR A 113 2.25 7.44 -8.07
CA THR A 113 3.36 8.00 -7.27
C THR A 113 3.34 7.36 -5.88
N GLY A 114 4.49 6.87 -5.47
CA GLY A 114 4.65 6.14 -4.21
C GLY A 114 6.11 5.91 -3.88
N SER A 115 6.34 5.45 -2.66
CA SER A 115 7.68 5.12 -2.12
C SER A 115 7.96 3.62 -2.12
N ASN A 116 7.05 2.80 -2.67
CA ASN A 116 7.11 1.33 -2.70
C ASN A 116 7.62 0.76 -4.04
N TYR A 117 8.31 1.56 -4.85
CA TYR A 117 8.97 1.03 -6.05
C TYR A 117 10.25 0.28 -5.64
N GLY A 118 10.46 -0.90 -6.20
CA GLY A 118 11.60 -1.79 -5.92
C GLY A 118 11.14 -3.23 -5.65
N GLU A 119 12.06 -4.19 -5.76
CA GLU A 119 11.78 -5.59 -5.43
C GLU A 119 11.84 -5.80 -3.91
N ARG A 120 10.74 -5.46 -3.23
CA ARG A 120 10.49 -5.78 -1.83
C ARG A 120 9.01 -6.07 -1.59
N GLN A 121 8.71 -6.90 -0.61
CA GLN A 121 7.35 -7.13 -0.16
C GLN A 121 6.75 -5.83 0.41
N SER A 122 5.51 -5.56 0.03
CA SER A 122 4.66 -4.52 0.63
C SER A 122 3.21 -4.88 0.36
N ARG A 123 2.27 -4.40 1.18
CA ARG A 123 0.83 -4.65 0.95
C ARG A 123 0.37 -4.01 -0.37
N GLY A 124 0.80 -2.77 -0.62
CA GLY A 124 0.50 -2.04 -1.85
C GLY A 124 1.68 -1.93 -2.83
N ARG A 125 1.52 -2.44 -4.07
CA ARG A 125 2.59 -2.51 -5.10
C ARG A 125 2.72 -1.27 -6.01
N PHE A 126 1.61 -0.62 -6.39
CA PHE A 126 1.61 0.39 -7.48
C PHE A 126 1.44 1.84 -7.02
N GLY A 127 1.37 2.08 -5.70
CA GLY A 127 1.05 3.42 -5.18
C GLY A 127 -0.34 3.92 -5.63
N LEU A 128 -1.24 3.00 -5.98
CA LEU A 128 -2.56 3.28 -6.56
C LEU A 128 -3.68 3.25 -5.50
N GLY A 129 -3.62 2.29 -4.57
CA GLY A 129 -4.64 2.00 -3.56
C GLY A 129 -5.32 3.21 -2.91
N ALA A 130 -4.59 3.91 -2.03
CA ALA A 130 -5.10 5.13 -1.39
C ALA A 130 -5.56 6.20 -2.39
N LYS A 131 -4.93 6.33 -3.56
CA LYS A 131 -5.32 7.35 -4.56
C LYS A 131 -6.67 7.02 -5.18
N MET A 132 -7.00 5.73 -5.32
CA MET A 132 -8.32 5.32 -5.80
C MET A 132 -9.42 5.67 -4.81
N VAL A 133 -9.14 5.59 -3.51
CA VAL A 133 -10.03 6.11 -2.46
C VAL A 133 -10.28 7.61 -2.67
N LEU A 134 -9.24 8.39 -2.91
CA LEU A 134 -9.34 9.84 -3.12
C LEU A 134 -10.10 10.20 -4.41
N ILE A 135 -9.82 9.50 -5.52
CA ILE A 135 -10.54 9.68 -6.79
C ILE A 135 -12.02 9.32 -6.62
N TYR A 136 -12.31 8.21 -5.95
CA TYR A 136 -13.68 7.78 -5.68
C TYR A 136 -14.43 8.81 -4.82
N SER A 137 -13.82 9.28 -3.74
CA SER A 137 -14.32 10.36 -2.87
C SER A 137 -14.63 11.64 -3.67
N GLN A 138 -13.68 12.12 -4.45
CA GLN A 138 -13.86 13.32 -5.26
C GLN A 138 -14.97 13.17 -6.31
N SER A 139 -15.13 11.97 -6.87
CA SER A 139 -16.13 11.71 -7.91
C SER A 139 -17.55 11.54 -7.39
N THR A 140 -17.73 11.27 -6.09
CA THR A 140 -19.03 10.99 -5.49
C THR A 140 -19.62 12.20 -4.78
N ILE A 141 -18.82 12.90 -3.97
CA ILE A 141 -19.30 14.07 -3.19
C ILE A 141 -18.43 15.32 -3.39
N ARG A 142 -17.22 15.18 -3.92
CA ARG A 142 -16.27 16.30 -4.18
C ARG A 142 -16.02 17.18 -2.95
N VAL A 143 -15.76 16.56 -1.80
CA VAL A 143 -15.23 17.23 -0.61
C VAL A 143 -13.71 17.11 -0.61
N PRO A 144 -12.93 18.18 -0.33
CA PRO A 144 -11.48 18.09 -0.31
C PRO A 144 -11.06 17.14 0.80
N PHE A 145 -10.20 16.18 0.47
CA PHE A 145 -9.70 15.25 1.47
C PHE A 145 -8.66 15.91 2.36
N GLU A 146 -8.72 15.58 3.65
CA GLU A 146 -7.91 16.21 4.69
C GLU A 146 -6.77 15.26 5.11
N ILE A 147 -5.54 15.76 4.99
CA ILE A 147 -4.33 15.02 5.36
C ILE A 147 -3.64 15.78 6.49
N LYS A 148 -3.50 15.15 7.65
CA LYS A 148 -2.60 15.61 8.71
C LYS A 148 -1.41 14.68 8.82
N SER A 149 -0.21 15.22 8.99
CA SER A 149 0.96 14.37 9.21
C SER A 149 2.00 15.03 10.09
N ARG A 150 2.53 14.27 11.04
CA ARG A 150 3.58 14.67 11.97
C ARG A 150 4.71 13.66 11.90
N LEU A 151 5.91 14.12 11.56
CA LEU A 151 7.08 13.25 11.41
C LEU A 151 7.49 12.62 12.74
N ALA A 152 7.93 11.36 12.69
CA ALA A 152 8.63 10.73 13.80
C ALA A 152 9.92 11.53 14.09
N LEU A 153 10.02 12.08 15.30
CA LEU A 153 11.09 13.02 15.64
C LEU A 153 12.43 12.28 15.80
N SER A 154 13.43 12.72 15.04
CA SER A 154 14.84 12.45 15.36
C SER A 154 15.28 13.31 16.55
N LYS A 155 16.38 12.94 17.23
CA LYS A 155 16.94 13.57 18.45
C LYS A 155 17.03 15.11 18.41
N LYS A 156 17.04 15.74 17.23
CA LYS A 156 17.20 17.18 17.05
C LYS A 156 15.90 18.01 17.05
N LYS A 157 14.70 17.43 17.20
CA LYS A 157 13.37 18.14 17.23
C LYS A 157 13.12 19.18 16.11
N VAL A 158 13.85 19.14 14.99
CA VAL A 158 13.84 20.19 13.95
C VAL A 158 12.50 20.29 13.19
N ASN A 159 11.59 19.33 13.32
CA ASN A 159 10.31 19.29 12.61
C ASN A 159 9.13 18.96 13.54
N ASP A 160 9.11 19.56 14.73
CA ASP A 160 8.01 19.37 15.69
C ASP A 160 6.77 20.19 15.33
N TYR A 161 6.14 19.84 14.22
CA TYR A 161 4.89 20.42 13.75
C TYR A 161 4.01 19.35 13.09
N THR A 162 2.72 19.63 13.02
CA THR A 162 1.77 18.86 12.19
C THR A 162 1.54 19.62 10.89
N SER A 163 1.82 18.99 9.76
CA SER A 163 1.41 19.44 8.43
C SER A 163 -0.08 19.17 8.26
N HIS A 164 -0.84 20.12 7.75
CA HIS A 164 -2.25 19.96 7.44
C HIS A 164 -2.50 20.45 6.03
N TYR A 165 -3.03 19.55 5.19
CA TYR A 165 -3.42 19.85 3.82
C TYR A 165 -4.87 19.47 3.59
N LYS A 166 -5.57 20.32 2.83
CA LYS A 166 -6.81 19.95 2.14
C LYS A 166 -6.54 20.04 0.66
N LEU A 167 -6.77 18.97 -0.09
CA LEU A 167 -6.47 18.94 -1.51
C LEU A 167 -7.43 18.05 -2.30
N PHE A 168 -7.39 18.24 -3.62
CA PHE A 168 -8.04 17.44 -4.65
C PHE A 168 -6.98 16.86 -5.60
N ILE A 169 -7.41 15.97 -6.49
CA ILE A 169 -6.60 15.51 -7.61
C ILE A 169 -7.15 16.17 -8.88
N ASP A 170 -6.31 16.96 -9.56
CA ASP A 170 -6.57 17.39 -10.93
C ASP A 170 -6.42 16.13 -11.82
N ILE A 171 -7.56 15.54 -12.18
CA ILE A 171 -7.63 14.30 -12.94
C ILE A 171 -6.98 14.47 -14.32
N VAL A 172 -7.22 15.59 -14.99
CA VAL A 172 -6.68 15.84 -16.34
C VAL A 172 -5.15 15.97 -16.29
N LYS A 173 -4.62 16.73 -15.33
CA LYS A 173 -3.17 16.96 -15.23
C LYS A 173 -2.41 15.89 -14.43
N ASN A 174 -3.11 15.00 -13.74
CA ASN A 174 -2.53 14.08 -12.75
C ASN A 174 -1.63 14.82 -11.74
N ALA A 175 -2.18 15.84 -11.09
CA ALA A 175 -1.46 16.73 -10.19
C ALA A 175 -2.29 17.13 -8.96
N PRO A 176 -1.65 17.47 -7.83
CA PRO A 176 -2.36 17.98 -6.67
C PRO A 176 -3.01 19.34 -6.97
N GLU A 177 -4.27 19.49 -6.55
CA GLU A 177 -4.96 20.77 -6.47
C GLU A 177 -5.10 21.13 -4.97
N ILE A 178 -4.25 22.02 -4.47
CA ILE A 178 -4.19 22.37 -3.04
C ILE A 178 -5.25 23.42 -2.73
N VAL A 179 -6.15 23.09 -1.80
CA VAL A 179 -7.19 24.00 -1.29
C VAL A 179 -6.70 24.73 -0.04
N GLU A 180 -6.01 24.01 0.86
CA GLU A 180 -5.47 24.56 2.10
C GLU A 180 -4.11 23.92 2.42
N GLU A 181 -3.16 24.75 2.85
CA GLU A 181 -1.84 24.32 3.32
C GLU A 181 -1.50 25.07 4.62
N LYS A 182 -1.37 24.33 5.72
CA LYS A 182 -1.05 24.89 7.05
C LYS A 182 -0.04 24.03 7.80
N ARG A 183 0.61 24.65 8.77
CA ARG A 183 1.45 23.97 9.77
C ARG A 183 1.01 24.38 11.16
N TYR A 184 0.86 23.41 12.05
CA TYR A 184 0.48 23.64 13.44
C TYR A 184 1.60 23.22 14.39
N THR A 185 1.87 24.06 15.38
CA THR A 185 2.82 23.84 16.47
C THR A 185 2.14 24.14 17.83
N GLY A 186 2.76 23.73 18.93
CA GLY A 186 2.31 24.07 20.29
C GLY A 186 1.19 23.19 20.89
N LYS A 187 0.06 23.81 21.27
CA LYS A 187 -1.14 23.16 21.86
C LYS A 187 -2.37 23.31 20.94
N SER A 188 -2.16 23.42 19.63
CA SER A 188 -3.28 23.55 18.68
C SER A 188 -4.15 22.29 18.71
N LYS A 189 -5.47 22.44 18.61
CA LYS A 189 -6.41 21.31 18.48
C LYS A 189 -6.15 20.43 17.25
N HIS A 190 -5.51 21.00 16.23
CA HIS A 190 -5.16 20.31 14.98
C HIS A 190 -3.78 19.67 15.02
N GLN A 191 -3.05 19.81 16.12
CA GLN A 191 -1.75 19.16 16.27
C GLN A 191 -1.94 17.72 16.69
N LEU A 192 -1.39 16.80 15.89
CA LEU A 192 -1.33 15.39 16.27
C LEU A 192 -0.50 15.25 17.54
N LYS A 193 -1.03 14.52 18.53
CA LYS A 193 -0.36 14.28 19.82
C LYS A 193 0.94 13.48 19.63
N THR A 194 0.91 12.54 18.70
CA THR A 194 2.00 11.61 18.37
C THR A 194 2.41 11.79 16.91
N HIS A 195 3.53 11.18 16.51
CA HIS A 195 3.88 11.07 15.09
C HIS A 195 2.91 10.15 14.36
N GLY A 196 2.89 10.26 13.03
CA GLY A 196 2.04 9.48 12.14
C GLY A 196 1.29 10.34 11.13
N THR A 197 0.34 9.72 10.43
CA THR A 197 -0.51 10.35 9.42
C THR A 197 -1.97 10.09 9.74
N GLU A 198 -2.82 11.09 9.48
CA GLU A 198 -4.27 11.00 9.54
C GLU A 198 -4.80 11.39 8.15
N VAL A 199 -5.63 10.52 7.58
CA VAL A 199 -6.27 10.71 6.28
C VAL A 199 -7.77 10.68 6.51
N SER A 200 -8.46 11.77 6.17
CA SER A 200 -9.92 11.88 6.25
C SER A 200 -10.52 12.15 4.87
N VAL A 201 -11.50 11.34 4.49
CA VAL A 201 -12.16 11.37 3.18
C VAL A 201 -13.67 11.22 3.35
N CYS A 202 -14.45 11.87 2.48
CA CYS A 202 -15.91 11.71 2.44
C CYS A 202 -16.33 11.11 1.10
N PHE A 203 -17.20 10.12 1.08
CA PHE A 203 -17.65 9.48 -0.17
C PHE A 203 -19.07 8.91 -0.05
N ALA A 204 -19.74 8.71 -1.19
CA ALA A 204 -21.00 7.97 -1.22
C ALA A 204 -20.73 6.45 -1.15
N GLY A 205 -21.35 5.75 -0.21
CA GLY A 205 -21.10 4.34 0.12
C GLY A 205 -22.33 3.63 0.68
N THR A 206 -22.13 2.47 1.30
CA THR A 206 -23.21 1.74 1.99
C THR A 206 -22.66 0.95 3.17
N TRP A 207 -22.71 1.54 4.37
CA TRP A 207 -22.29 0.97 5.63
C TRP A 207 -23.09 -0.28 5.98
N SER A 208 -24.42 -0.20 5.91
CA SER A 208 -25.33 -1.29 6.32
C SER A 208 -25.01 -2.64 5.66
N ARG A 209 -24.59 -2.61 4.39
CA ARG A 209 -24.19 -3.81 3.61
C ARG A 209 -22.70 -4.14 3.70
N SER A 210 -21.83 -3.16 3.99
CA SER A 210 -20.38 -3.39 4.04
C SER A 210 -19.88 -3.80 5.43
N LYS A 211 -20.64 -3.49 6.49
CA LYS A 211 -20.16 -3.62 7.88
C LYS A 211 -19.69 -5.01 8.27
N ARG A 212 -20.39 -6.07 7.82
CA ARG A 212 -19.97 -7.46 8.03
C ARG A 212 -18.55 -7.71 7.52
N TYR A 213 -18.27 -7.31 6.28
CA TYR A 213 -16.95 -7.49 5.65
C TYR A 213 -15.87 -6.65 6.33
N ILE A 214 -16.23 -5.50 6.88
CA ILE A 214 -15.30 -4.63 7.61
C ILE A 214 -14.96 -5.26 8.97
N TYR A 215 -15.93 -5.82 9.68
CA TYR A 215 -15.68 -6.59 10.91
C TYR A 215 -14.81 -7.82 10.63
N GLU A 216 -15.18 -8.62 9.63
CA GLU A 216 -14.39 -9.80 9.18
C GLU A 216 -12.95 -9.40 8.88
N TYR A 217 -12.74 -8.30 8.16
CA TYR A 217 -11.39 -7.80 7.86
C TYR A 217 -10.58 -7.46 9.10
N PHE A 218 -11.14 -6.75 10.09
CA PHE A 218 -10.38 -6.40 11.29
C PHE A 218 -10.06 -7.62 12.17
N GLU A 219 -10.93 -8.63 12.20
CA GLU A 219 -10.61 -9.91 12.84
C GLU A 219 -9.49 -10.66 12.13
N GLU A 220 -9.57 -10.78 10.80
CA GLU A 220 -8.49 -11.39 9.99
C GLU A 220 -7.17 -10.64 10.22
N MET A 221 -7.21 -9.31 10.26
CA MET A 221 -6.05 -8.47 10.56
C MET A 221 -5.52 -8.70 11.98
N ALA A 222 -6.38 -8.85 12.99
CA ALA A 222 -5.94 -9.15 14.36
C ALA A 222 -5.18 -10.49 14.43
N VAL A 223 -5.56 -11.48 13.61
CA VAL A 223 -4.84 -12.75 13.49
C VAL A 223 -3.47 -12.58 12.83
N ILE A 224 -3.40 -11.90 11.68
CA ILE A 224 -2.15 -11.82 10.88
C ILE A 224 -1.25 -10.64 11.25
N THR A 225 -1.71 -9.74 12.10
CA THR A 225 -0.93 -8.63 12.68
C THR A 225 -1.13 -8.56 14.19
N PRO A 226 -0.76 -9.61 14.95
CA PRO A 226 -0.92 -9.65 16.40
C PRO A 226 -0.11 -8.58 17.14
N TYR A 227 0.83 -7.93 16.46
CA TYR A 227 1.63 -6.81 16.97
C TYR A 227 0.97 -5.43 16.77
N ALA A 228 -0.14 -5.37 16.02
CA ALA A 228 -0.88 -4.15 15.75
C ALA A 228 -2.06 -4.01 16.73
N SER A 229 -2.36 -2.77 17.10
CA SER A 229 -3.60 -2.42 17.82
C SER A 229 -4.52 -1.65 16.88
N PHE A 230 -5.82 -1.97 16.90
CA PHE A 230 -6.85 -1.29 16.14
C PHE A 230 -7.93 -0.75 17.07
N THR A 231 -8.25 0.54 16.94
CA THR A 231 -9.39 1.19 17.62
C THR A 231 -10.38 1.66 16.56
N ILE A 232 -11.55 1.04 16.50
CA ILE A 232 -12.50 1.20 15.39
C ILE A 232 -13.81 1.78 15.91
N TYR A 233 -14.11 3.02 15.52
CA TYR A 233 -15.40 3.66 15.77
C TYR A 233 -16.29 3.44 14.56
N THR A 234 -17.53 3.01 14.80
CA THR A 234 -18.49 2.67 13.74
C THR A 234 -19.75 3.51 13.85
N PRO A 235 -20.55 3.62 12.78
CA PRO A 235 -21.84 4.27 12.85
C PRO A 235 -22.86 3.57 13.76
N ASP A 236 -22.70 2.26 14.01
CA ASP A 236 -23.64 1.48 14.82
C ASP A 236 -23.53 1.83 16.32
N ASP A 237 -22.31 2.09 16.80
CA ASP A 237 -22.01 2.58 18.15
C ASP A 237 -20.84 3.59 18.09
N PRO A 238 -21.13 4.90 17.97
CA PRO A 238 -20.11 5.93 17.87
C PRO A 238 -19.31 6.18 19.16
N GLU A 239 -19.85 5.79 20.32
CA GLU A 239 -19.25 6.08 21.63
C GLU A 239 -18.36 4.94 22.11
N THR A 240 -18.69 3.68 21.74
CA THR A 240 -17.92 2.51 22.13
C THR A 240 -17.12 1.95 20.94
N PRO A 241 -15.79 2.16 20.89
CA PRO A 241 -14.99 1.59 19.82
C PRO A 241 -14.83 0.08 20.00
N ILE A 242 -14.75 -0.63 18.87
CA ILE A 242 -14.23 -2.00 18.83
C ILE A 242 -12.72 -1.92 18.93
N ILE A 243 -12.14 -2.64 19.90
CA ILE A 243 -10.72 -2.61 20.18
C ILE A 243 -10.13 -4.00 19.96
N HIS A 244 -9.19 -4.11 19.02
CA HIS A 244 -8.29 -5.24 18.91
C HIS A 244 -6.94 -4.82 19.47
N ASN A 245 -6.57 -5.36 20.63
CA ASN A 245 -5.28 -5.06 21.25
C ASN A 245 -4.21 -5.98 20.67
N ARG A 246 -3.00 -5.45 20.49
CA ARG A 246 -1.83 -6.29 20.20
C ARG A 246 -1.62 -7.31 21.32
N THR A 247 -1.21 -8.50 20.94
CA THR A 247 -0.85 -9.61 21.84
C THR A 247 0.64 -9.90 21.89
N VAL A 248 1.38 -9.39 20.90
CA VAL A 248 2.84 -9.54 20.83
C VAL A 248 3.50 -8.17 20.61
N GLU A 249 4.75 -8.05 21.03
CA GLU A 249 5.57 -6.83 20.84
C GLU A 249 6.69 -7.03 19.81
N VAL A 250 6.75 -8.21 19.17
CA VAL A 250 7.79 -8.57 18.20
C VAL A 250 7.27 -8.37 16.79
N ILE A 251 7.77 -7.33 16.12
CA ILE A 251 7.46 -7.05 14.71
C ILE A 251 8.39 -7.88 13.82
N PRO A 252 7.89 -8.47 12.73
CA PRO A 252 8.73 -9.04 11.68
C PRO A 252 9.81 -8.06 11.17
N PRO A 253 10.99 -8.56 10.76
CA PRO A 253 12.00 -7.70 10.18
C PRO A 253 11.48 -7.05 8.89
N PRO A 254 11.64 -5.73 8.71
CA PRO A 254 11.13 -5.04 7.54
C PRO A 254 11.81 -5.57 6.26
N PRO A 255 11.06 -5.71 5.15
CA PRO A 255 11.60 -6.23 3.91
C PRO A 255 12.59 -5.25 3.31
N ILE A 256 13.71 -5.76 2.81
CA ILE A 256 14.80 -4.94 2.24
C ILE A 256 14.65 -4.92 0.72
N GLU A 257 14.89 -3.76 0.11
CA GLU A 257 14.95 -3.66 -1.35
C GLU A 257 16.16 -4.43 -1.89
N MET A 258 15.91 -5.35 -2.82
CA MET A 258 16.93 -6.19 -3.42
C MET A 258 17.05 -5.92 -4.94
N PRO A 259 18.21 -6.19 -5.56
CA PRO A 259 18.34 -6.14 -7.02
C PRO A 259 17.41 -7.13 -7.74
N LEU A 260 17.30 -7.08 -9.07
CA LEU A 260 16.50 -8.05 -9.82
C LEU A 260 17.12 -9.44 -9.78
N HIS A 261 16.31 -10.49 -9.91
CA HIS A 261 16.84 -11.83 -10.14
C HIS A 261 16.96 -12.10 -11.66
N PRO A 262 18.05 -12.75 -12.15
CA PRO A 262 18.23 -13.00 -13.58
C PRO A 262 17.10 -13.81 -14.22
N ILE A 263 16.70 -14.90 -13.56
CA ILE A 263 15.49 -15.66 -13.94
C ILE A 263 14.29 -14.73 -13.76
N GLY A 264 13.42 -14.63 -14.76
CA GLY A 264 12.22 -13.80 -14.71
C GLY A 264 12.40 -12.35 -15.18
N THR A 265 13.65 -11.89 -15.37
CA THR A 265 13.90 -10.56 -15.92
C THR A 265 13.50 -10.51 -17.40
N ASP A 266 12.65 -9.55 -17.75
CA ASP A 266 12.27 -9.25 -19.14
C ASP A 266 13.16 -8.17 -19.80
N ILE A 267 12.99 -7.98 -21.11
CA ILE A 267 13.79 -7.04 -21.91
C ILE A 267 13.59 -5.58 -21.44
N ASN A 268 12.38 -5.20 -21.05
CA ASN A 268 12.08 -3.83 -20.62
C ASN A 268 12.67 -3.56 -19.23
N GLN A 269 12.61 -4.53 -18.33
CA GLN A 269 13.28 -4.48 -17.03
C GLN A 269 14.79 -4.36 -17.20
N LEU A 270 15.40 -5.20 -18.06
CA LEU A 270 16.82 -5.10 -18.37
C LEU A 270 17.20 -3.73 -18.95
N LYS A 271 16.41 -3.20 -19.90
CA LYS A 271 16.62 -1.86 -20.48
C LYS A 271 16.51 -0.77 -19.41
N SER A 272 15.54 -0.88 -18.50
CA SER A 272 15.40 0.02 -17.35
C SER A 272 16.64 -0.02 -16.46
N GLU A 273 17.14 -1.20 -16.12
CA GLU A 273 18.37 -1.34 -15.32
C GLU A 273 19.60 -0.78 -16.04
N ILE A 274 19.74 -1.00 -17.35
CA ILE A 274 20.82 -0.42 -18.16
C ILE A 274 20.73 1.12 -18.14
N SER A 275 19.53 1.69 -18.22
CA SER A 275 19.36 3.15 -18.20
C SER A 275 19.77 3.81 -16.88
N ARG A 276 19.72 3.04 -15.77
CA ARG A 276 20.03 3.50 -14.41
C ARG A 276 21.46 3.18 -13.99
N THR A 277 22.17 2.34 -14.76
CA THR A 277 23.48 1.86 -14.36
C THR A 277 24.57 2.92 -14.44
N LYS A 278 25.53 2.82 -13.52
CA LYS A 278 26.81 3.54 -13.58
C LYS A 278 27.98 2.61 -13.95
N ALA A 279 27.72 1.31 -14.10
CA ALA A 279 28.73 0.32 -14.40
C ALA A 279 29.33 0.56 -15.80
N LYS A 280 30.65 0.49 -15.91
CA LYS A 280 31.34 0.70 -17.20
C LYS A 280 31.49 -0.57 -18.01
N THR A 281 31.31 -1.73 -17.37
CA THR A 281 31.51 -3.05 -17.96
C THR A 281 30.31 -3.94 -17.70
N MET A 282 30.02 -4.85 -18.63
CA MET A 282 28.96 -5.84 -18.48
C MET A 282 29.17 -6.75 -17.26
N LYS A 283 30.42 -7.08 -16.95
CA LYS A 283 30.75 -7.89 -15.78
C LYS A 283 30.33 -7.21 -14.48
N GLU A 284 30.65 -5.93 -14.35
CA GLU A 284 30.27 -5.13 -13.19
C GLU A 284 28.74 -4.94 -13.13
N PHE A 285 28.13 -4.60 -14.26
CA PHE A 285 26.68 -4.43 -14.38
C PHE A 285 25.90 -5.65 -13.88
N LEU A 286 26.27 -6.85 -14.34
CA LEU A 286 25.60 -8.08 -13.92
C LEU A 286 25.75 -8.36 -12.41
N LYS A 287 26.88 -8.00 -11.81
CA LYS A 287 27.12 -8.20 -10.37
C LYS A 287 26.38 -7.18 -9.50
N THR A 288 26.16 -5.97 -9.99
CA THR A 288 25.56 -4.88 -9.20
C THR A 288 24.05 -4.80 -9.34
N HIS A 289 23.52 -5.07 -10.54
CA HIS A 289 22.08 -4.95 -10.82
C HIS A 289 21.29 -6.24 -10.64
N PHE A 290 21.97 -7.38 -10.49
CA PHE A 290 21.31 -8.67 -10.35
C PHE A 290 21.76 -9.44 -9.11
N GLN A 291 20.80 -10.08 -8.45
CA GLN A 291 21.04 -10.97 -7.32
C GLN A 291 21.75 -12.24 -7.77
N ARG A 292 22.49 -12.85 -6.83
CA ARG A 292 23.12 -14.17 -7.00
C ARG A 292 24.09 -14.29 -8.19
N ILE A 293 24.60 -13.16 -8.70
CA ILE A 293 25.66 -13.14 -9.71
C ILE A 293 27.00 -12.79 -9.05
N GLY A 294 27.88 -13.79 -8.96
CA GLY A 294 29.29 -13.59 -8.63
C GLY A 294 30.17 -13.46 -9.88
N ASP A 295 31.48 -13.31 -9.71
CA ASP A 295 32.43 -13.18 -10.83
C ASP A 295 32.39 -14.35 -11.81
N LYS A 296 32.33 -15.59 -11.29
CA LYS A 296 32.25 -16.80 -12.12
C LYS A 296 30.95 -16.86 -12.92
N THR A 297 29.82 -16.60 -12.26
CA THR A 297 28.49 -16.61 -12.88
C THR A 297 28.37 -15.53 -13.94
N ALA A 298 28.86 -14.30 -13.66
CA ALA A 298 28.85 -13.22 -14.63
C ALA A 298 29.61 -13.58 -15.90
N LEU A 299 30.82 -14.14 -15.77
CA LEU A 299 31.62 -14.57 -16.90
C LEU A 299 30.92 -15.68 -17.70
N GLU A 300 30.27 -16.62 -17.01
CA GLU A 300 29.55 -17.72 -17.67
C GLU A 300 28.33 -17.24 -18.45
N VAL A 301 27.52 -16.35 -17.86
CA VAL A 301 26.39 -15.69 -18.53
C VAL A 301 26.86 -14.97 -19.80
N LEU A 302 27.94 -14.21 -19.70
CA LEU A 302 28.50 -13.43 -20.81
C LEU A 302 29.10 -14.33 -21.90
N ARG A 303 29.73 -15.44 -21.51
CA ARG A 303 30.25 -16.45 -22.44
C ARG A 303 29.13 -17.10 -23.25
N ILE A 304 28.05 -17.54 -22.60
CA ILE A 304 26.90 -18.17 -23.26
C ILE A 304 26.17 -17.18 -24.17
N SER A 305 25.97 -15.95 -23.70
CA SER A 305 25.33 -14.88 -24.49
C SER A 305 26.24 -14.29 -25.59
N LYS A 306 27.52 -14.68 -25.61
CA LYS A 306 28.55 -14.18 -26.55
C LYS A 306 28.71 -12.66 -26.50
N ILE A 307 28.75 -12.11 -25.28
CA ILE A 307 28.95 -10.68 -25.00
C ILE A 307 30.31 -10.49 -24.31
N SER A 308 31.08 -9.49 -24.76
CA SER A 308 32.38 -9.19 -24.14
C SER A 308 32.20 -8.67 -22.71
N PRO A 309 32.94 -9.19 -21.71
CA PRO A 309 32.85 -8.72 -20.32
C PRO A 309 33.19 -7.25 -20.12
N SER A 310 34.06 -6.69 -20.96
CA SER A 310 34.48 -5.27 -20.92
C SER A 310 33.56 -4.35 -21.72
N LYS A 311 32.58 -4.89 -22.44
CA LYS A 311 31.62 -4.08 -23.20
C LYS A 311 30.82 -3.20 -22.24
N ASN A 312 30.52 -1.99 -22.68
CA ASN A 312 29.69 -1.06 -21.91
C ASN A 312 28.21 -1.49 -22.02
N PRO A 313 27.47 -1.63 -20.90
CA PRO A 313 26.07 -2.07 -20.91
C PRO A 313 25.14 -1.18 -21.73
N ILE A 314 25.40 0.13 -21.78
CA ILE A 314 24.60 1.10 -22.54
C ILE A 314 24.76 0.90 -24.05
N LYS A 315 25.83 0.25 -24.49
CA LYS A 315 26.13 -0.01 -25.91
C LYS A 315 25.68 -1.39 -26.38
N LEU A 316 24.85 -2.09 -25.61
CA LEU A 316 24.26 -3.35 -26.06
C LEU A 316 23.26 -3.11 -27.19
N ASP A 317 23.35 -3.92 -28.24
CA ASP A 317 22.34 -3.94 -29.31
C ASP A 317 21.15 -4.84 -28.96
N GLU A 318 20.07 -4.75 -29.73
CA GLU A 318 18.85 -5.54 -29.51
C GLU A 318 19.08 -7.06 -29.60
N MET A 319 20.04 -7.51 -30.42
CA MET A 319 20.37 -8.94 -30.53
C MET A 319 21.11 -9.42 -29.30
N GLU A 320 22.00 -8.61 -28.75
CA GLU A 320 22.71 -8.86 -27.49
C GLU A 320 21.77 -8.87 -26.30
N LEU A 321 20.82 -7.94 -26.22
CA LEU A 321 19.79 -7.96 -25.17
C LEU A 321 18.99 -9.27 -25.19
N ARG A 322 18.52 -9.69 -26.38
CA ARG A 322 17.81 -10.97 -26.53
C ARG A 322 18.68 -12.17 -26.15
N ARG A 323 19.95 -12.19 -26.56
CA ARG A 323 20.88 -13.26 -26.18
C ARG A 323 21.13 -13.27 -24.66
N LEU A 324 21.27 -12.12 -24.02
CA LEU A 324 21.51 -12.07 -22.59
C LEU A 324 20.34 -12.70 -21.80
N ILE A 325 19.10 -12.41 -22.18
CA ILE A 325 17.91 -12.96 -21.50
C ILE A 325 17.62 -14.41 -21.89
N HIS A 326 17.44 -14.67 -23.19
CA HIS A 326 16.97 -15.99 -23.64
C HIS A 326 18.06 -17.05 -23.63
N GLU A 327 19.33 -16.66 -23.72
CA GLU A 327 20.45 -17.60 -23.63
C GLU A 327 21.12 -17.51 -22.27
N GLY A 328 21.60 -16.31 -21.89
CA GLY A 328 22.35 -16.12 -20.65
C GLY A 328 21.54 -16.44 -19.39
N PHE A 329 20.40 -15.78 -19.18
CA PHE A 329 19.60 -15.93 -17.97
C PHE A 329 18.76 -17.21 -17.92
N THR A 330 18.54 -17.86 -19.06
CA THR A 330 17.74 -19.09 -19.12
C THR A 330 18.60 -20.35 -19.01
N LYS A 331 19.81 -20.36 -19.60
CA LYS A 331 20.66 -21.57 -19.64
C LYS A 331 21.63 -21.68 -18.46
N VAL A 332 21.98 -20.56 -17.83
CA VAL A 332 22.82 -20.57 -16.62
C VAL A 332 21.98 -20.95 -15.41
N LYS A 333 22.54 -21.82 -14.55
CA LYS A 333 21.92 -22.15 -13.26
C LYS A 333 22.27 -21.07 -12.23
N PHE A 334 21.25 -20.45 -11.66
CA PHE A 334 21.38 -19.46 -10.59
C PHE A 334 20.95 -20.08 -9.26
N TYR A 335 21.50 -19.56 -8.15
CA TYR A 335 20.93 -19.81 -6.84
C TYR A 335 19.55 -19.14 -6.72
N PRO A 336 18.63 -19.65 -5.89
CA PRO A 336 17.38 -18.97 -5.61
C PRO A 336 17.61 -17.52 -5.11
N PRO A 337 16.71 -16.58 -5.43
CA PRO A 337 16.72 -15.22 -4.89
C PRO A 337 16.76 -15.20 -3.37
N ASP A 338 17.24 -14.10 -2.80
CA ASP A 338 17.30 -13.95 -1.35
C ASP A 338 15.91 -13.68 -0.76
N GLY A 339 15.57 -14.36 0.34
CA GLY A 339 14.32 -14.16 1.06
C GLY A 339 14.26 -12.86 1.86
N LYS A 340 15.36 -12.10 1.98
CA LYS A 340 15.39 -10.82 2.71
C LYS A 340 14.49 -9.72 2.13
N CYS A 341 14.03 -9.88 0.90
CA CYS A 341 13.00 -9.00 0.34
C CYS A 341 11.59 -9.34 0.83
N LEU A 342 11.43 -10.42 1.61
CA LEU A 342 10.19 -10.86 2.25
C LEU A 342 10.21 -10.50 3.74
N SER A 343 9.02 -10.44 4.32
CA SER A 343 8.76 -10.19 5.74
C SER A 343 7.74 -11.22 6.24
N PRO A 344 8.16 -12.49 6.45
CA PRO A 344 7.29 -13.53 7.00
C PRO A 344 6.86 -13.17 8.42
N LEU A 345 5.65 -13.57 8.80
CA LEU A 345 5.09 -13.30 10.12
C LEU A 345 5.78 -14.12 11.21
N GLY A 346 6.13 -15.37 10.89
CA GLY A 346 6.77 -16.31 11.80
C GLY A 346 5.79 -17.11 12.66
N HIS A 347 6.22 -18.31 13.06
CA HIS A 347 5.46 -19.29 13.83
C HIS A 347 4.81 -18.71 15.08
N GLU A 348 5.60 -18.02 15.92
CA GLU A 348 5.15 -17.51 17.21
C GLU A 348 4.03 -16.47 17.06
N ASN A 349 4.17 -15.55 16.10
CA ASN A 349 3.19 -14.52 15.83
C ASN A 349 1.91 -15.12 15.21
N LEU A 350 2.03 -16.02 14.23
CA LEU A 350 0.88 -16.69 13.62
C LEU A 350 0.04 -17.44 14.65
N GLU A 351 0.67 -18.21 15.52
CA GLU A 351 -0.03 -18.95 16.57
C GLU A 351 -0.62 -18.01 17.64
N ALA A 352 0.10 -16.95 18.01
CA ALA A 352 -0.40 -15.97 18.98
C ALA A 352 -1.69 -15.28 18.49
N GLY A 353 -1.72 -14.84 17.23
CA GLY A 353 -2.92 -14.24 16.64
C GLY A 353 -4.11 -15.20 16.59
N LEU A 354 -3.89 -16.46 16.19
CA LEU A 354 -4.94 -17.48 16.20
C LEU A 354 -5.48 -17.79 17.60
N ARG A 355 -4.60 -17.90 18.60
CA ARG A 355 -4.99 -18.15 20.00
C ARG A 355 -5.83 -17.03 20.58
N ASP A 356 -5.49 -15.79 20.27
CA ASP A 356 -6.19 -14.63 20.81
C ASP A 356 -7.60 -14.50 20.23
N VAL A 357 -7.72 -14.56 18.90
CA VAL A 357 -8.97 -14.28 18.19
C VAL A 357 -9.96 -15.45 18.31
N TYR A 358 -9.53 -16.68 18.01
CA TYR A 358 -10.44 -17.83 17.93
C TYR A 358 -10.43 -18.74 19.17
N LYS A 359 -9.47 -18.55 20.08
CA LYS A 359 -9.30 -19.36 21.30
C LYS A 359 -9.38 -20.89 21.07
N PRO A 360 -8.69 -21.44 20.06
CA PRO A 360 -8.69 -22.88 19.83
C PRO A 360 -8.01 -23.65 20.96
N GLU A 361 -8.38 -24.91 21.14
CA GLU A 361 -7.74 -25.83 22.11
C GLU A 361 -6.32 -26.24 21.68
N PHE A 362 -6.09 -26.29 20.37
CA PHE A 362 -4.81 -26.65 19.77
C PHE A 362 -4.45 -25.68 18.65
N THR A 363 -3.18 -25.28 18.59
CA THR A 363 -2.61 -24.48 17.50
C THR A 363 -1.27 -25.05 17.06
N CYS A 364 -1.01 -25.05 15.76
CA CYS A 364 0.28 -25.40 15.19
C CYS A 364 0.53 -24.57 13.92
N SER A 365 1.78 -24.14 13.73
CA SER A 365 2.23 -23.43 12.53
C SER A 365 3.45 -24.09 11.89
N GLU A 366 3.67 -23.80 10.61
CA GLU A 366 4.84 -24.21 9.83
C GLU A 366 5.18 -23.12 8.81
N SER A 367 6.45 -22.70 8.77
CA SER A 367 6.98 -21.76 7.78
C SER A 367 8.01 -22.45 6.89
N ARG A 368 7.69 -22.56 5.59
CA ARG A 368 8.61 -23.14 4.60
C ARG A 368 9.80 -22.20 4.36
N PRO A 369 10.96 -22.72 3.94
CA PRO A 369 12.06 -21.86 3.48
C PRO A 369 11.63 -21.04 2.24
N PRO A 370 12.18 -19.83 2.03
CA PRO A 370 11.92 -19.05 0.83
C PRO A 370 12.23 -19.84 -0.45
N SER A 371 11.33 -19.70 -1.43
CA SER A 371 11.45 -20.27 -2.77
C SER A 371 11.36 -19.17 -3.80
N SER A 372 11.35 -19.53 -5.09
CA SER A 372 11.25 -18.57 -6.17
C SER A 372 10.42 -19.03 -7.32
N TYR A 373 9.65 -18.10 -7.89
CA TYR A 373 8.86 -18.32 -9.08
C TYR A 373 9.02 -17.14 -10.01
N SER A 374 9.40 -17.41 -11.27
CA SER A 374 9.58 -16.38 -12.29
C SER A 374 10.42 -15.18 -11.83
N GLY A 375 11.48 -15.44 -11.06
CA GLY A 375 12.38 -14.39 -10.56
C GLY A 375 11.99 -13.72 -9.26
N HIS A 376 10.77 -13.95 -8.78
CA HIS A 376 10.32 -13.38 -7.51
C HIS A 376 10.51 -14.38 -6.38
N ALA A 377 11.08 -13.92 -5.28
CA ALA A 377 11.10 -14.69 -4.04
C ALA A 377 9.69 -14.78 -3.48
N PHE A 378 9.34 -15.92 -2.90
CA PHE A 378 8.12 -16.08 -2.12
C PHE A 378 8.35 -17.05 -0.97
N GLN A 379 7.52 -16.95 0.06
CA GLN A 379 7.54 -17.86 1.20
C GLN A 379 6.08 -18.21 1.55
N VAL A 380 5.87 -19.44 2.03
CA VAL A 380 4.55 -19.93 2.44
C VAL A 380 4.60 -20.28 3.92
N GLU A 381 3.67 -19.71 4.67
CA GLU A 381 3.45 -19.99 6.08
C GLU A 381 2.03 -20.50 6.26
N VAL A 382 1.85 -21.49 7.12
CA VAL A 382 0.56 -22.12 7.40
C VAL A 382 0.39 -22.20 8.90
N ALA A 383 -0.82 -21.93 9.39
CA ALA A 383 -1.18 -22.16 10.78
C ALA A 383 -2.58 -22.77 10.86
N ILE A 384 -2.77 -23.70 11.80
CA ILE A 384 -4.00 -24.46 12.01
C ILE A 384 -4.41 -24.32 13.47
N GLY A 385 -5.67 -23.96 13.71
CA GLY A 385 -6.34 -24.03 15.00
C GLY A 385 -7.40 -25.14 15.00
N TYR A 386 -7.52 -25.89 16.09
CA TYR A 386 -8.51 -26.97 16.25
C TYR A 386 -9.09 -27.03 17.67
N GLY A 387 -10.36 -27.40 17.81
CA GLY A 387 -11.12 -27.41 19.07
C GLY A 387 -11.44 -26.00 19.60
N GLY A 388 -12.30 -25.91 20.62
CA GLY A 388 -12.72 -24.64 21.24
C GLY A 388 -14.16 -24.21 20.91
N GLU A 389 -14.74 -23.38 21.79
CA GLU A 389 -16.15 -22.98 21.73
C GLU A 389 -16.44 -21.92 20.63
N ASN A 390 -15.43 -21.14 20.22
CA ASN A 390 -15.55 -19.99 19.30
C ASN A 390 -14.74 -20.17 18.01
N LEU A 391 -14.76 -21.37 17.40
CA LEU A 391 -14.06 -21.63 16.13
C LEU A 391 -14.78 -21.08 14.89
N SER A 392 -16.04 -20.66 15.03
CA SER A 392 -16.77 -20.05 13.91
C SER A 392 -16.50 -18.55 13.89
N PRO A 393 -16.22 -17.95 12.72
CA PRO A 393 -16.29 -16.50 12.56
C PRO A 393 -17.67 -16.03 13.06
N PRO A 394 -17.78 -14.92 13.81
CA PRO A 394 -19.02 -14.50 14.47
C PRO A 394 -20.14 -14.01 13.53
N TYR A 395 -20.16 -14.40 12.24
CA TYR A 395 -21.04 -13.82 11.19
C TYR A 395 -21.67 -14.81 10.20
#